data_AF-A0A2M7IM60-F1
#
_entry.id   AF-A0A2M7IM60-F1
#
_cell.length_a   1.000
_cell.length_b   1.000
_cell.length_c   1.000
_cell.angle_alpha   90.00
_cell.angle_beta   90.00
_cell.angle_gamma   90.00
#
_symmetry.space_group_name_H-M   'P 1'
#
loop_
_entity.id
_entity.type
_entity.pdbx_description
1 polymer ?
#
loop_
_entity_poly.entity_id
_entity_poly.type
_entity_poly.pdbx_seq_one_letter_code
_entity_poly.pdbx_strand_id
1 'polypeptide(L)' 'DVNILDMIEIEVGAYYIMDRGYVDFERLYQVNLAPAFFIIRSKKSLSFIRLYSSKVDKNVGIRCDQI' A
#
# COMPACT_ATOMS: atom_id res chain seq x y z
N ASP A 1 2.64 17.36 -0.35
CA ASP A 1 3.95 17.33 -1.01
C ASP A 1 4.38 15.88 -1.08
N VAL A 2 4.57 15.33 -2.28
CA VAL A 2 4.73 13.88 -2.53
C VAL A 2 6.14 13.39 -2.17
N ASN A 3 7.09 14.33 -2.00
CA ASN A 3 8.51 14.04 -1.75
C ASN A 3 8.84 13.65 -0.30
N ILE A 4 7.87 13.59 0.61
CA ILE A 4 8.13 13.19 2.00
C ILE A 4 8.69 11.77 2.09
N LEU A 5 8.30 10.88 1.16
CA LEU A 5 8.70 9.48 1.16
C LEU A 5 10.21 9.30 0.92
N ASP A 6 10.84 10.26 0.23
CA ASP A 6 12.29 10.22 -0.04
C ASP A 6 13.12 10.59 1.18
N MET A 7 12.49 11.19 2.19
CA MET A 7 13.13 11.60 3.45
C MET A 7 12.90 10.60 4.60
N ILE A 8 12.09 9.56 4.36
CA ILE A 8 11.78 8.55 5.38
C ILE A 8 12.80 7.42 5.26
N GLU A 9 13.55 7.18 6.33
CA GLU A 9 14.36 5.97 6.45
C GLU A 9 13.45 4.75 6.62
N ILE A 10 13.66 3.73 5.77
CA ILE A 10 12.86 2.51 5.79
C ILE A 10 13.47 1.51 6.77
N GLU A 11 12.71 1.18 7.81
CA GLU A 11 13.06 0.20 8.83
C GLU A 11 12.43 -1.15 8.51
N VAL A 12 13.22 -2.21 8.66
CA VAL A 12 12.78 -3.59 8.39
C VAL A 12 11.62 -3.96 9.32
N GLY A 13 10.54 -4.49 8.73
CA GLY A 13 9.33 -4.88 9.46
C GLY A 13 8.43 -3.73 9.91
N ALA A 14 8.79 -2.47 9.62
CA ALA A 14 7.96 -1.33 9.97
C ALA A 14 6.72 -1.22 9.08
N TYR A 15 5.68 -0.54 9.60
CA TYR A 15 4.42 -0.26 8.91
C TYR A 15 4.27 1.24 8.67
N TYR A 16 4.29 1.63 7.40
CA TYR A 16 4.14 3.03 6.98
C TYR A 16 2.69 3.31 6.56
N ILE A 17 1.96 4.11 7.36
CA ILE A 17 0.56 4.46 7.10
C ILE A 17 0.49 5.84 6.45
N MET A 18 -0.10 5.92 5.26
CA MET A 18 -0.11 7.13 4.44
C MET A 18 -1.49 7.43 3.83
N ASP A 19 -1.73 8.69 3.50
CA ASP A 19 -2.95 9.10 2.82
C ASP A 19 -2.91 8.85 1.30
N ARG A 20 -4.08 8.90 0.64
CA ARG A 20 -4.31 8.72 -0.81
C ARG A 20 -3.54 9.67 -1.74
N GLY A 21 -2.87 10.68 -1.19
CA GLY A 21 -1.98 11.59 -1.93
C GLY A 21 -0.60 10.98 -2.21
N TYR A 22 -0.27 9.86 -1.56
CA TYR A 22 1.03 9.18 -1.62
C TYR A 22 0.99 7.87 -2.41
N VAL A 23 0.06 7.75 -3.36
CA VAL A 23 0.00 6.62 -4.28
C VAL A 23 1.06 6.82 -5.37
N ASP A 24 2.28 6.39 -5.07
CA ASP A 24 3.41 6.36 -6.00
C ASP A 24 3.99 4.95 -6.02
N PHE A 25 3.74 4.20 -7.09
CA PHE A 25 4.11 2.78 -7.15
C PHE A 25 5.62 2.53 -7.11
N GLU A 26 6.43 3.45 -7.62
CA GLU A 26 7.89 3.29 -7.61
C GLU A 26 8.40 3.37 -6.17
N ARG A 27 7.95 4.37 -5.42
CA ARG A 27 8.33 4.55 -4.00
C ARG A 27 7.77 3.46 -3.11
N LEU A 28 6.51 3.05 -3.32
CA LEU A 28 5.91 1.94 -2.58
C LEU A 28 6.63 0.61 -2.86
N TYR A 29 7.15 0.41 -4.07
CA TYR A 29 7.97 -0.76 -4.39
C TYR A 29 9.31 -0.75 -3.64
N GLN A 30 9.93 0.41 -3.43
CA GLN A 30 11.14 0.50 -2.59
C GLN A 30 10.89 0.06 -1.14
N VAL A 31 9.75 0.42 -0.55
CA VAL A 31 9.35 -0.06 0.78
C VAL A 31 9.24 -1.59 0.81
N ASN A 32 8.68 -2.18 -0.24
CA ASN A 32 8.56 -3.64 -0.35
C ASN A 32 9.93 -4.34 -0.48
N LEU A 33 10.88 -3.75 -1.21
CA LEU A 33 12.25 -4.26 -1.33
C LEU A 33 13.04 -4.19 -0.02
N ALA A 34 12.68 -3.27 0.88
CA ALA A 34 13.33 -3.02 2.16
C ALA A 34 12.70 -3.81 3.35
N PRO A 35 12.33 -5.07 3.11
CA PRO A 35 11.37 -5.87 3.89
C PRO A 35 10.44 -5.11 4.86
N ALA A 36 9.75 -4.07 4.37
CA ALA A 36 8.82 -3.26 5.14
C ALA A 36 7.42 -3.26 4.52
N PHE A 37 6.44 -2.77 5.26
CA PHE A 37 5.04 -2.75 4.87
C PHE A 37 4.52 -1.33 4.69
N PHE A 38 3.58 -1.14 3.76
CA PHE A 38 2.88 0.13 3.59
C PHE A 38 1.37 -0.07 3.60
N ILE A 39 0.66 0.91 4.15
CA ILE A 39 -0.79 0.99 4.18
C ILE A 39 -1.18 2.34 3.60
N ILE A 40 -1.91 2.33 2.48
CA ILE A 40 -2.36 3.54 1.81
C ILE A 40 -3.88 3.55 1.70
N ARG A 41 -4.47 4.74 1.81
CA ARG A 41 -5.88 4.92 1.48
C ARG A 41 -6.06 4.88 -0.04
N SER A 42 -6.99 4.07 -0.53
CA SER A 42 -7.30 4.01 -1.96
C SER A 42 -7.86 5.34 -2.48
N LYS A 43 -7.49 5.69 -3.71
CA LYS A 43 -8.03 6.84 -4.46
C LYS A 43 -9.04 6.33 -5.49
N LYS A 44 -10.11 7.08 -5.76
CA LYS A 44 -11.12 6.71 -6.77
C LYS A 44 -10.54 6.52 -8.18
N SER A 45 -9.46 7.21 -8.51
CA SER A 45 -8.78 7.11 -9.80
C SER A 45 -7.73 5.99 -9.85
N LEU A 46 -7.64 5.14 -8.84
CA LEU A 46 -6.73 4.01 -8.82
C LEU A 46 -7.20 2.98 -9.84
N SER A 47 -6.45 2.83 -10.93
CA SER A 47 -6.68 1.82 -11.95
C SER A 47 -5.80 0.61 -11.68
N PHE A 48 -6.39 -0.57 -11.59
CA PHE A 48 -5.68 -1.83 -11.41
C PHE A 48 -6.47 -2.95 -12.08
N ILE A 49 -5.76 -4.04 -12.42
CA ILE A 49 -6.36 -5.28 -12.91
C ILE A 49 -6.26 -6.30 -11.79
N ARG A 50 -7.38 -6.92 -11.44
CA ARG A 50 -7.39 -8.03 -10.47
C ARG A 50 -6.88 -9.30 -11.14
N LEU A 51 -5.72 -9.79 -10.72
CA LEU A 51 -5.18 -11.07 -11.18
C LEU A 51 -5.82 -12.22 -10.39
N TYR A 52 -5.57 -12.28 -9.08
CA TYR A 52 -6.14 -13.28 -8.18
C TYR A 52 -6.81 -12.63 -6.98
N SER A 53 -7.63 -13.40 -6.25
CA SER A 53 -8.24 -12.94 -5.01
C SER A 53 -8.57 -14.11 -4.10
N SER A 54 -8.20 -13.98 -2.84
CA SER A 54 -8.55 -14.95 -1.80
C SER A 54 -9.97 -14.71 -1.29
N LYS A 55 -10.63 -15.78 -0.82
CA LYS A 55 -11.91 -15.65 -0.12
C LYS A 55 -11.66 -14.99 1.24
N VAL A 56 -12.43 -13.95 1.56
CA VAL A 56 -12.36 -13.22 2.82
C VAL A 56 -13.70 -13.26 3.55
N ASP A 57 -13.65 -13.19 4.89
CA ASP A 57 -14.84 -12.89 5.69
C ASP A 57 -15.12 -11.38 5.62
N LYS A 58 -16.29 -11.02 5.09
CA LYS A 58 -16.70 -9.61 4.95
C LYS A 58 -17.29 -9.03 6.24
N ASN A 59 -17.70 -9.89 7.18
CA ASN A 59 -18.30 -9.44 8.44
C ASN A 59 -17.27 -8.76 9.34
N VAL A 60 -15.98 -9.07 9.17
CA VAL A 60 -14.87 -8.43 9.89
C VAL A 60 -14.39 -7.13 9.23
N GLY A 61 -15.12 -6.61 8.24
CA GLY A 61 -14.82 -5.33 7.57
C GLY A 61 -13.81 -5.42 6.42
N ILE A 62 -13.34 -6.61 6.06
CA ILE A 62 -12.47 -6.81 4.90
C ILE A 62 -13.31 -6.76 3.62
N ARG A 63 -12.88 -5.96 2.65
CA ARG A 63 -13.60 -5.83 1.36
C ARG A 63 -13.15 -6.87 0.34
N CYS A 64 -11.84 -7.05 0.24
CA CYS A 64 -11.19 -7.99 -0.66
C CYS A 64 -9.74 -8.22 -0.22
N ASP A 65 -9.21 -9.40 -0.55
CA ASP A 65 -7.80 -9.74 -0.49
C ASP A 65 -7.35 -10.05 -1.92
N GLN A 66 -6.45 -9.23 -2.47
CA GLN A 66 -5.96 -9.28 -3.85
C GLN A 66 -4.47 -9.61 -3.84
N ILE A 67 -4.08 -10.56 -4.68
CA ILE A 67 -2.70 -11.06 -4.85
C ILE A 67 -2.23 -10.74 -6.26
#